data_AF-A0A967VW13-F1
#
_entry.id   AF-A0A967VW13-F1
#
_cell.length_a   1.000
_cell.length_b   1.000
_cell.length_c   1.000
_cell.angle_alpha   90.00
_cell.angle_beta   90.00
_cell.angle_gamma   90.00
#
_symmetry.space_group_name_H-M   'P 1'
#
loop_
_entity.id
_entity.type
_entity.pdbx_description
1 polymer ?
#
loop_
_entity_poly.entity_id
_entity_poly.type
_entity_poly.pdbx_seq_one_letter_code
_entity_poly.pdbx_strand_id
1 'polypeptide(L)'
;SINIVNNIFANQGMGYAYYINTPGAVGTSDYNDLYSNGTNLAYWNGNLTDLAALQAASGKDANSITADPLYVSNTNLHATAAEVDSAATPLAEVTDDIDNEMRDANFPDIGADEFVFGMVGIEEGEDKIITAHIPKTYEINQNYPNPFNPVTHIRYGLPRSSQVK
;
A
#
# COMPACT_ATOMS: atom_id res chain seq x y z
N SER A 1 -22.52 6.26 -12.04
CA SER A 1 -21.94 5.17 -11.25
C SER A 1 -20.89 5.74 -10.32
N ILE A 2 -20.62 5.09 -9.19
CA ILE A 2 -19.64 5.50 -8.20
C ILE A 2 -18.32 4.76 -8.47
N ASN A 3 -17.18 5.44 -8.31
CA ASN A 3 -15.86 4.85 -8.37
C ASN A 3 -15.28 4.81 -6.96
N ILE A 4 -14.83 3.64 -6.53
CA ILE A 4 -14.29 3.38 -5.20
C ILE A 4 -12.86 2.87 -5.40
N VAL A 5 -11.90 3.80 -5.42
CA VAL A 5 -10.50 3.47 -5.73
C VAL A 5 -9.58 4.10 -4.70
N ASN A 6 -8.52 3.39 -4.29
CA ASN A 6 -7.49 3.85 -3.34
C ASN A 6 -8.00 4.22 -1.94
N ASN A 7 -9.06 3.58 -1.45
CA ASN A 7 -9.61 3.89 -0.12
C ASN A 7 -9.15 2.89 0.92
N ILE A 8 -9.06 3.34 2.17
CA ILE A 8 -9.04 2.45 3.33
C ILE A 8 -10.44 2.40 3.94
N PHE A 9 -11.04 1.22 3.97
CA PHE A 9 -12.29 0.93 4.66
C PHE A 9 -12.01 0.00 5.83
N ALA A 10 -11.80 0.57 7.01
CA ALA A 10 -11.42 -0.16 8.21
C ALA A 10 -12.51 -0.16 9.27
N ASN A 11 -12.91 -1.35 9.69
CA ASN A 11 -13.81 -1.57 10.81
C ASN A 11 -13.13 -2.43 11.88
N GLN A 12 -12.56 -1.77 12.89
CA GLN A 12 -11.89 -2.46 14.01
C GLN A 12 -12.87 -3.14 14.98
N GLY A 13 -14.17 -2.87 14.85
CA GLY A 13 -15.23 -3.60 15.55
C GLY A 13 -15.64 -4.88 14.82
N MET A 14 -16.84 -5.39 15.10
CA MET A 14 -17.33 -6.66 14.53
C MET A 14 -18.21 -6.46 13.28
N GLY A 15 -18.11 -5.31 12.60
CA GLY A 15 -18.93 -4.96 11.44
C GLY A 15 -18.18 -5.04 10.12
N TYR A 16 -18.87 -4.78 9.00
CA TYR A 16 -18.26 -4.78 7.66
C TYR A 16 -17.25 -3.64 7.47
N ALA A 17 -16.22 -3.86 6.65
CA ALA A 17 -15.33 -2.82 6.12
C ALA A 17 -16.14 -1.81 5.29
N TYR A 18 -16.97 -2.29 4.36
CA TYR A 18 -17.87 -1.46 3.57
C TYR A 18 -19.18 -2.20 3.20
N TYR A 19 -20.25 -1.44 2.95
CA TYR A 19 -21.62 -1.95 2.79
C TYR A 19 -22.27 -1.40 1.51
N ILE A 20 -22.52 -2.29 0.54
CA ILE A 20 -23.12 -1.97 -0.76
C ILE A 20 -24.41 -2.78 -0.94
N ASN A 21 -25.55 -2.09 -0.85
CA ASN A 21 -26.88 -2.70 -1.08
C ASN A 21 -27.33 -2.67 -2.54
N THR A 22 -26.68 -1.84 -3.38
CA THR A 22 -27.03 -1.71 -4.80
C THR A 22 -25.78 -1.84 -5.66
N PRO A 23 -25.29 -3.08 -5.91
CA PRO A 23 -24.11 -3.34 -6.73
C PRO A 23 -24.07 -2.60 -8.07
N GLY A 24 -25.22 -2.46 -8.74
CA GLY A 24 -25.32 -1.76 -10.03
C GLY A 24 -25.00 -0.26 -9.98
N ALA A 25 -24.92 0.36 -8.80
CA ALA A 25 -24.49 1.74 -8.64
C ALA A 25 -22.96 1.89 -8.71
N VAL A 26 -22.20 0.81 -8.43
CA VAL A 26 -20.75 0.83 -8.38
C VAL A 26 -20.18 0.54 -9.77
N GLY A 27 -19.52 1.56 -10.35
CA GLY A 27 -18.85 1.46 -11.63
C GLY A 27 -17.53 0.72 -11.49
N THR A 28 -16.67 1.20 -10.61
CA THR A 28 -15.35 0.62 -10.33
C THR A 28 -15.14 0.48 -8.83
N SER A 29 -14.48 -0.60 -8.44
CA SER A 29 -13.95 -0.83 -7.10
C SER A 29 -12.60 -1.51 -7.29
N ASP A 30 -11.49 -0.88 -6.92
CA ASP A 30 -10.17 -1.51 -7.00
C ASP A 30 -9.13 -0.77 -6.15
N TYR A 31 -8.00 -1.41 -5.84
CA TYR A 31 -6.92 -0.81 -5.04
C TYR A 31 -7.39 -0.25 -3.68
N ASN A 32 -8.42 -0.86 -3.08
CA ASN A 32 -8.87 -0.48 -1.75
C ASN A 32 -8.26 -1.42 -0.70
N ASP A 33 -8.00 -0.91 0.50
CA ASP A 33 -7.76 -1.74 1.67
C ASP A 33 -9.08 -1.95 2.41
N LEU A 34 -9.52 -3.20 2.50
CA LEU A 34 -10.74 -3.61 3.18
C LEU A 34 -10.36 -4.36 4.44
N TYR A 35 -10.61 -3.74 5.60
CA TYR A 35 -10.25 -4.32 6.89
C TYR A 35 -11.45 -4.43 7.82
N SER A 36 -11.63 -5.60 8.42
CA SER A 36 -12.69 -5.86 9.38
C SER A 36 -12.27 -6.94 10.38
N ASN A 37 -12.57 -6.74 11.66
CA ASN A 37 -12.49 -7.79 12.69
C ASN A 37 -13.79 -8.62 12.80
N GLY A 38 -14.80 -8.33 11.98
CA GLY A 38 -16.06 -9.06 11.92
C GLY A 38 -15.96 -10.40 11.19
N THR A 39 -17.00 -11.23 11.32
CA THR A 39 -17.10 -12.51 10.59
C THR A 39 -17.16 -12.34 9.07
N ASN A 40 -17.69 -11.21 8.61
CA ASN A 40 -17.83 -10.90 7.21
C ASN A 40 -17.05 -9.63 6.90
N LEU A 41 -16.15 -9.70 5.92
CA LEU A 41 -15.39 -8.56 5.44
C LEU A 41 -16.31 -7.46 4.90
N ALA A 42 -17.28 -7.83 4.06
CA ALA A 42 -18.08 -6.87 3.30
C ALA A 42 -19.53 -7.30 3.12
N TYR A 43 -20.36 -6.33 2.75
CA TYR A 43 -21.71 -6.60 2.24
C TYR A 43 -21.84 -6.10 0.80
N TRP A 44 -22.25 -6.98 -0.11
CA TRP A 44 -22.45 -6.70 -1.54
C TRP A 44 -23.74 -7.37 -2.01
N ASN A 45 -24.89 -6.80 -1.62
CA ASN A 45 -26.22 -7.42 -1.74
C ASN A 45 -26.29 -8.84 -1.14
N GLY A 46 -25.47 -9.09 -0.12
CA GLY A 46 -25.19 -10.38 0.50
C GLY A 46 -23.96 -10.28 1.38
N ASN A 47 -23.77 -11.19 2.34
CA ASN A 47 -22.61 -11.20 3.23
C ASN A 47 -21.42 -11.89 2.55
N LEU A 48 -20.22 -11.29 2.63
CA LEU A 48 -18.98 -11.81 2.04
C LEU A 48 -17.97 -11.99 3.15
N THR A 49 -17.46 -13.20 3.31
CA THR A 49 -16.57 -13.57 4.42
C THR A 49 -15.18 -12.97 4.30
N ASP A 50 -14.70 -12.80 3.07
CA ASP A 50 -13.34 -12.40 2.76
C ASP A 50 -13.26 -11.71 1.39
N LEU A 51 -12.06 -11.26 1.04
CA LEU A 51 -11.79 -10.54 -0.20
C LEU A 51 -12.02 -11.42 -1.44
N ALA A 52 -11.72 -12.72 -1.37
CA ALA A 52 -11.92 -13.64 -2.49
C ALA A 52 -13.42 -13.82 -2.80
N ALA A 53 -14.25 -13.94 -1.76
CA ALA A 53 -15.70 -13.98 -1.90
C ALA A 53 -16.26 -12.69 -2.49
N LEU A 54 -15.72 -11.54 -2.07
CA LEU A 54 -16.07 -10.24 -2.62
C LEU A 54 -15.69 -10.11 -4.10
N GLN A 55 -14.44 -10.42 -4.46
CA GLN A 55 -13.95 -10.41 -5.85
C GLN A 55 -14.81 -11.30 -6.75
N ALA A 56 -15.18 -12.50 -6.28
CA ALA A 56 -16.05 -13.41 -7.01
C ALA A 56 -17.48 -12.85 -7.20
N ALA A 57 -18.03 -12.18 -6.19
CA ALA A 57 -19.38 -11.62 -6.23
C ALA A 57 -19.49 -10.31 -7.02
N SER A 58 -18.46 -9.45 -6.93
CA SER A 58 -18.45 -8.12 -7.54
C SER A 58 -17.88 -8.12 -8.95
N GLY A 59 -16.96 -9.04 -9.27
CA GLY A 59 -16.13 -8.99 -10.47
C GLY A 59 -15.19 -7.78 -10.48
N LYS A 60 -14.86 -7.25 -9.29
CA LYS A 60 -14.05 -6.05 -9.04
C LYS A 60 -12.99 -6.36 -7.99
N ASP A 61 -12.30 -5.33 -7.49
CA ASP A 61 -11.38 -5.40 -6.35
C ASP A 61 -10.19 -6.36 -6.60
N ALA A 62 -9.73 -6.45 -7.85
CA ALA A 62 -8.68 -7.39 -8.27
C ALA A 62 -7.31 -7.09 -7.62
N ASN A 63 -7.02 -5.81 -7.37
CA ASN A 63 -5.82 -5.28 -6.74
C ASN A 63 -6.08 -4.73 -5.33
N SER A 64 -7.31 -4.82 -4.83
CA SER A 64 -7.63 -4.50 -3.44
C SER A 64 -6.94 -5.48 -2.49
N ILE A 65 -6.75 -5.07 -1.24
CA ILE A 65 -6.06 -5.83 -0.20
C ILE A 65 -6.90 -5.89 1.09
N THR A 66 -6.41 -6.66 2.06
CA THR A 66 -6.93 -6.65 3.43
C THR A 66 -5.77 -6.64 4.41
N ALA A 67 -5.55 -5.49 5.05
CA ALA A 67 -4.52 -5.27 6.06
C ALA A 67 -5.07 -4.39 7.18
N ASP A 68 -4.56 -4.53 8.41
CA ASP A 68 -4.86 -3.53 9.44
C ASP A 68 -4.11 -2.24 9.06
N PRO A 69 -4.77 -1.07 8.90
CA PRO A 69 -4.08 0.16 8.50
C PRO A 69 -3.05 0.66 9.52
N LEU A 70 -3.08 0.12 10.75
CA LEU A 70 -2.19 0.53 11.85
C LEU A 70 -2.21 2.04 12.06
N TYR A 71 -3.42 2.61 12.14
CA TYR A 71 -3.59 4.04 12.40
C TYR A 71 -2.83 4.46 13.66
N VAL A 72 -2.18 5.63 13.62
CA VAL A 72 -1.41 6.18 14.75
C VAL A 72 -2.26 6.23 16.04
N SER A 73 -3.53 6.61 15.94
CA SER A 73 -4.51 6.48 17.03
C SER A 73 -5.96 6.59 16.54
N ASN A 74 -6.94 6.43 17.43
CA ASN A 74 -8.37 6.61 17.10
C ASN A 74 -8.75 8.03 16.64
N THR A 75 -7.87 9.02 16.86
CA THR A 75 -8.07 10.41 16.44
C THR A 75 -7.03 10.89 15.44
N ASN A 76 -6.00 10.07 15.20
CA ASN A 76 -4.97 10.34 14.22
C ASN A 76 -4.98 9.17 13.23
N LEU A 77 -5.67 9.38 12.11
CA LEU A 77 -5.94 8.37 11.09
C LEU A 77 -4.89 8.34 9.97
N HIS A 78 -3.66 8.77 10.26
CA HIS A 78 -2.52 8.50 9.38
C HIS A 78 -2.20 7.01 9.48
N ALA A 79 -2.17 6.32 8.35
CA ALA A 79 -1.90 4.89 8.28
C ALA A 79 -0.39 4.63 8.38
N THR A 80 0.00 3.48 8.91
CA THR A 80 1.44 3.11 9.03
C THR A 80 1.73 1.67 8.58
N ALA A 81 0.72 1.00 8.00
CA ALA A 81 0.86 -0.33 7.45
C ALA A 81 1.77 -0.33 6.22
N ALA A 82 2.68 -1.30 6.14
CA ALA A 82 3.59 -1.41 4.99
C ALA A 82 2.85 -1.92 3.75
N GLU A 83 1.69 -2.54 3.93
CA GLU A 83 0.87 -3.13 2.89
C GLU A 83 0.15 -2.07 2.05
N VAL A 84 -0.12 -0.89 2.60
CA VAL A 84 -0.78 0.22 1.90
C VAL A 84 0.21 1.17 1.21
N ASP A 85 1.50 1.05 1.53
CA ASP A 85 2.58 1.86 0.93
C ASP A 85 2.82 1.51 -0.54
N SER A 86 2.80 2.54 -1.38
CA SER A 86 3.11 2.44 -2.81
C SER A 86 2.25 1.37 -3.50
N ALA A 87 1.01 1.22 -3.04
CA ALA A 87 0.09 0.16 -3.39
C ALA A 87 -1.17 0.66 -4.10
N ALA A 88 -1.41 1.96 -4.15
CA ALA A 88 -2.53 2.55 -4.89
C ALA A 88 -2.24 2.69 -6.39
N THR A 89 -3.27 3.05 -7.15
CA THR A 89 -3.14 3.43 -8.56
C THR A 89 -3.13 4.96 -8.73
N PRO A 90 -2.23 5.54 -9.54
CA PRO A 90 -2.24 6.99 -9.78
C PRO A 90 -3.56 7.51 -10.34
N LEU A 91 -4.11 8.57 -9.73
CA LEU A 91 -5.30 9.26 -10.21
C LEU A 91 -4.93 10.70 -10.56
N ALA A 92 -5.00 11.06 -11.85
CA ALA A 92 -4.59 12.39 -12.33
C ALA A 92 -5.37 13.56 -11.71
N GLU A 93 -6.54 13.29 -11.16
CA GLU A 93 -7.42 14.29 -10.52
C GLU A 93 -7.13 14.46 -9.01
N VAL A 94 -6.34 13.57 -8.42
CA VAL A 94 -6.02 13.55 -6.98
C VAL A 94 -4.51 13.73 -6.82
N THR A 95 -4.06 14.98 -6.87
CA THR A 95 -2.63 15.34 -6.85
C THR A 95 -2.07 15.50 -5.46
N ASP A 96 -2.92 15.81 -4.49
CA ASP A 96 -2.55 16.09 -3.11
C ASP A 96 -3.34 15.18 -2.17
N ASP A 97 -2.77 14.89 -1.02
CA ASP A 97 -3.37 14.10 0.05
C ASP A 97 -4.24 14.95 0.99
N ILE A 98 -4.67 14.39 2.11
CA ILE A 98 -5.55 15.08 3.07
C ILE A 98 -4.86 16.23 3.82
N ASP A 99 -3.53 16.21 3.91
CA ASP A 99 -2.71 17.22 4.58
C ASP A 99 -2.13 18.25 3.59
N ASN A 100 -2.49 18.13 2.31
CA ASN A 100 -2.03 18.93 1.17
C ASN A 100 -0.57 18.67 0.77
N GLU A 101 -0.08 17.46 1.03
CA GLU A 101 1.19 16.96 0.52
C GLU A 101 0.96 16.30 -0.85
N MET A 102 1.94 16.43 -1.74
CA MET A 102 1.83 15.87 -3.09
C MET A 102 1.92 14.35 -3.01
N ARG A 103 0.96 13.66 -3.61
CA ARG A 103 1.00 12.20 -3.77
C ARG A 103 2.08 11.79 -4.77
N ASP A 104 2.69 10.64 -4.57
CA ASP A 104 3.61 10.09 -5.58
C ASP A 104 2.84 9.85 -6.88
N ALA A 105 3.35 10.42 -7.97
CA ALA A 105 2.68 10.40 -9.26
C ALA A 105 2.64 9.01 -9.91
N ASN A 106 3.44 8.05 -9.43
CA ASN A 106 3.56 6.71 -9.96
C ASN A 106 3.15 5.64 -8.95
N PHE A 107 3.43 5.86 -7.67
CA PHE A 107 3.27 4.89 -6.59
C PHE A 107 2.62 5.50 -5.36
N PRO A 108 1.39 6.04 -5.47
CA PRO A 108 0.72 6.58 -4.30
C PRO A 108 0.39 5.50 -3.27
N ASP A 109 0.09 5.93 -2.05
CA ASP A 109 -0.38 5.07 -0.97
C ASP A 109 -1.90 4.85 -1.05
N ILE A 110 -2.36 3.67 -0.65
CA ILE A 110 -3.79 3.41 -0.45
C ILE A 110 -4.23 4.19 0.78
N GLY A 111 -5.31 4.95 0.67
CA GLY A 111 -5.84 5.76 1.76
C GLY A 111 -5.79 7.25 1.46
N ALA A 112 -6.04 8.06 2.49
CA ALA A 112 -6.15 9.52 2.35
C ALA A 112 -4.81 10.25 2.49
N ASP A 113 -3.85 9.62 3.14
CA ASP A 113 -2.53 10.14 3.55
C ASP A 113 -1.44 9.52 2.66
N GLU A 114 -0.44 10.32 2.29
CA GLU A 114 0.76 9.86 1.59
C GLU A 114 1.92 9.92 2.58
N PHE A 115 2.46 8.76 2.98
CA PHE A 115 3.45 8.69 4.02
C PHE A 115 4.77 8.14 3.52
N VAL A 116 5.86 8.61 4.13
CA VAL A 116 7.19 8.10 3.81
C VAL A 116 7.70 7.24 4.95
N PHE A 117 7.99 5.97 4.65
CA PHE A 117 8.89 5.20 5.50
C PHE A 117 10.30 5.77 5.45
N GLY A 118 10.68 6.46 6.51
CA GLY A 118 12.05 6.91 6.70
C GLY A 118 13.00 5.72 6.76
N MET A 119 13.69 5.41 5.65
CA MET A 119 14.86 4.55 5.69
C MET A 119 16.05 5.39 6.18
N VAL A 120 16.63 5.04 7.33
CA VAL A 120 17.91 5.62 7.75
C VAL A 120 19.02 5.03 6.88
N GLY A 121 19.29 5.68 5.76
CA GLY A 121 20.56 5.53 5.06
C GLY A 121 21.62 6.31 5.83
N ILE A 122 22.38 5.65 6.70
CA ILE A 122 23.64 6.22 7.20
C ILE A 122 24.65 6.15 6.05
N GLU A 123 24.69 7.19 5.21
CA GLU A 123 25.89 7.48 4.45
C GLU A 123 26.94 8.01 5.43
N GLU A 124 28.15 7.46 5.42
CA GLU A 124 29.24 8.01 6.21
C GLU A 124 29.47 9.47 5.80
N GLY A 125 29.07 10.42 6.65
CA GLY A 125 29.65 11.76 6.64
C GLY A 125 28.72 12.95 6.74
N GLU A 126 27.41 12.87 6.48
CA GLU A 126 26.51 14.03 6.60
C GLU A 126 25.10 13.58 7.03
N ASP A 127 24.58 14.14 8.12
CA ASP A 127 23.21 13.94 8.62
C ASP A 127 22.18 14.53 7.63
N LYS A 128 21.94 13.82 6.52
CA LYS A 128 20.88 14.14 5.59
C LYS A 128 19.89 12.98 5.57
N ILE A 129 18.70 13.22 6.09
CA ILE A 129 17.58 12.27 5.97
C ILE A 129 17.19 12.22 4.49
N ILE A 130 17.61 11.16 3.81
CA ILE A 130 17.23 10.87 2.42
C ILE A 130 15.99 9.97 2.44
N THR A 131 14.84 10.63 2.37
CA THR A 131 13.54 10.06 2.01
C THR A 131 13.61 9.52 0.58
N ALA A 132 13.87 8.22 0.39
CA ALA A 132 13.97 7.63 -0.94
C ALA A 132 13.16 6.33 -1.03
N HIS A 133 12.16 6.35 -1.92
CA HIS A 133 11.41 5.20 -2.41
C HIS A 133 12.33 4.01 -2.71
N ILE A 134 12.05 2.87 -2.09
CA ILE A 134 12.83 1.64 -2.26
C ILE A 134 12.52 1.09 -3.66
N PRO A 135 13.54 0.80 -4.51
CA PRO A 135 13.30 0.13 -5.78
C PRO A 135 12.73 -1.29 -5.56
N LYS A 136 11.52 -1.55 -6.07
CA LYS A 136 10.88 -2.89 -6.02
C LYS A 136 11.52 -3.90 -7.00
N THR A 137 12.38 -3.45 -7.94
CA THR A 137 13.13 -4.33 -8.86
C THR A 137 14.61 -3.97 -8.91
N TYR A 138 15.46 -5.00 -8.95
CA TYR A 138 16.90 -4.87 -9.19
C TYR A 138 17.20 -5.39 -10.60
N GLU A 139 17.48 -4.51 -11.57
CA GLU A 139 17.99 -4.93 -12.87
C GLU A 139 19.52 -4.91 -12.86
N ILE A 140 20.12 -6.11 -12.92
CA ILE A 140 21.57 -6.25 -13.10
C ILE A 140 21.84 -6.30 -14.60
N ASN A 141 22.32 -5.20 -15.18
CA ASN A 141 22.83 -5.20 -16.55
C ASN A 141 24.14 -5.99 -16.62
N GLN A 142 24.33 -6.77 -17.70
CA GLN A 142 25.53 -7.55 -17.97
C GLN A 142 26.80 -6.69 -17.87
N ASN A 143 27.72 -7.06 -16.96
CA ASN A 143 29.05 -6.47 -16.87
C ASN A 143 30.11 -7.54 -17.17
N TYR A 144 30.36 -7.80 -18.47
CA TYR A 144 31.49 -8.62 -18.94
C TYR A 144 32.08 -8.10 -20.27
N PRO A 145 33.42 -8.09 -20.45
CA PRO A 145 34.49 -8.05 -19.45
C PRO A 145 35.34 -6.77 -19.53
N ASN A 146 35.59 -6.15 -18.38
CA ASN A 146 36.74 -5.25 -18.21
C ASN A 146 37.94 -6.07 -17.69
N PRO A 147 39.05 -6.15 -18.45
CA PRO A 147 40.19 -7.02 -18.12
C PRO A 147 41.02 -6.60 -16.89
N PHE A 148 40.76 -5.43 -16.28
CA PHE A 148 41.53 -4.93 -15.13
C PHE A 148 40.80 -4.99 -13.79
N ASN A 149 39.60 -5.57 -13.73
CA ASN A 149 38.98 -5.92 -12.46
C ASN A 149 38.25 -7.27 -12.58
N PRO A 150 38.91 -8.40 -12.27
CA PRO A 150 38.33 -9.73 -12.43
C PRO A 150 37.21 -10.04 -11.42
N VAL A 151 36.84 -9.09 -10.55
CA VAL A 151 35.80 -9.28 -9.54
C VAL A 151 34.84 -8.09 -9.52
N THR A 152 33.63 -8.31 -10.03
CA THR A 152 32.50 -7.40 -9.80
C THR A 152 31.95 -7.67 -8.39
N HIS A 153 32.19 -6.76 -7.44
CA HIS A 153 31.52 -6.81 -6.13
C HIS A 153 30.16 -6.12 -6.25
N ILE A 154 29.11 -6.89 -6.52
CA ILE A 154 27.74 -6.38 -6.42
C ILE A 154 27.37 -6.41 -4.94
N ARG A 155 27.29 -5.24 -4.31
CA ARG A 155 26.77 -5.12 -2.94
C ARG A 155 25.25 -5.05 -3.01
N TYR A 156 24.59 -6.10 -2.56
CA TYR A 156 23.16 -6.08 -2.26
C TYR A 156 23.00 -6.07 -0.74
N GLY A 157 22.11 -5.21 -0.23
CA GLY A 157 21.71 -5.18 1.16
C GLY A 157 20.32 -5.77 1.29
N LEU A 158 20.15 -6.81 2.11
CA LEU A 158 18.85 -7.17 2.66
C LEU A 158 18.72 -6.48 4.03
N PRO A 159 17.56 -5.91 4.39
CA PRO A 159 17.34 -5.51 5.78
C PRO A 159 17.32 -6.80 6.63
N ARG A 160 18.34 -6.96 7.48
CA ARG A 160 18.46 -8.13 8.35
C ARG A 160 17.70 -7.87 9.65
N SER A 161 16.73 -8.72 9.97
CA SER A 161 16.18 -8.81 11.33
C SER A 161 17.14 -9.57 12.26
N SER A 162 17.39 -9.06 13.46
CA SER A 162 18.01 -9.82 14.56
C SER A 162 17.87 -9.13 15.93
N GLN A 163 17.31 -9.86 16.91
CA GLN A 163 17.91 -9.99 18.24
C GLN A 163 18.14 -11.47 18.50
N VAL A 164 19.33 -11.84 18.99
CA VAL A 164 19.60 -13.17 19.55
C VAL A 164 20.14 -12.95 20.96
N LYS A 165 19.55 -13.65 21.94
CA LYS A 165 20.00 -13.69 23.35
C LYS A 165 21.39 -14.30 23.49
#